data_AF-A0AAV0KBV3-F1
#
_entry.id   AF-A0AAV0KBV3-F1
#
_cell.length_a   1.000
_cell.length_b   1.000
_cell.length_c   1.000
_cell.angle_alpha   90.00
_cell.angle_beta   90.00
_cell.angle_gamma   90.00
#
_symmetry.space_group_name_H-M   'P 1'
#
loop_
_entity.id
_entity.type
_entity.pdbx_description
1 polymer ?
#
loop_
_entity_poly.entity_id
_entity_poly.type
_entity_poly.pdbx_seq_one_letter_code
_entity_poly.pdbx_strand_id
1 'polypeptide(L)'
;MAITHWLSLIFAGIGCDAKLAYEFHVTRQEKPEKFSSQFVNKLRYAKEGARDIMDRACADLPWQVWLEVDGKDVQIPKDTEGLIVLNIGSYMGGVDLWQNDYEHDDDFTLQSMQDKMLEIVCVRGAWHLGKIQVGLSQARRLAQGNVIRIHASSSFPVQIDGEPFIHQPGCLEIKHDSQVFMLRRTLEEPRGHAVAIMTEVLADAECKGIINTSQRKILLQQLALNLS
;
A
#
# COMPACT_ATOMS: atom_id res chain seq x y z
N MET A 1 -22.06 1.75 21.56
CA MET A 1 -20.83 1.59 20.76
C MET A 1 -20.95 2.57 19.60
N ALA A 2 -20.18 3.66 19.60
CA ALA A 2 -20.21 4.61 18.50
C ALA A 2 -19.45 3.98 17.32
N ILE A 3 -20.12 3.78 16.19
CA ILE A 3 -19.47 3.28 14.97
C ILE A 3 -18.90 4.51 14.25
N THR A 4 -17.60 4.72 14.39
CA THR A 4 -16.90 5.80 13.67
C THR A 4 -16.62 5.31 12.25
N HIS A 5 -17.18 6.01 11.25
CA HIS A 5 -16.92 5.74 9.85
C HIS A 5 -15.83 6.69 9.35
N TRP A 6 -14.81 6.13 8.71
CA TRP A 6 -13.78 6.88 8.00
C TRP A 6 -13.84 6.51 6.53
N LEU A 7 -13.69 7.50 5.65
CA LEU A 7 -13.52 7.28 4.23
C LEU A 7 -12.05 7.50 3.88
N SER A 8 -11.47 6.54 3.17
CA SER A 8 -10.10 6.59 2.64
C SER A 8 -10.14 6.38 1.14
N LEU A 9 -9.32 7.13 0.42
CA LEU A 9 -9.08 6.97 -1.00
C LEU A 9 -7.76 6.25 -1.28
N ILE A 10 -6.81 6.25 -0.34
CA ILE A 10 -5.41 5.91 -0.61
C ILE A 10 -4.97 4.69 0.20
N PHE A 11 -4.90 4.82 1.52
CA PHE A 11 -4.39 3.77 2.40
C PHE A 11 -4.79 3.96 3.86
N ALA A 12 -4.70 2.87 4.62
CA ALA A 12 -4.71 2.87 6.06
C ALA A 12 -3.44 2.20 6.61
N GLY A 13 -2.76 2.88 7.53
CA GLY A 13 -1.57 2.37 8.22
C GLY A 13 -1.86 2.06 9.69
N ILE A 14 -1.28 0.98 10.19
CA ILE A 14 -1.34 0.54 11.59
C ILE A 14 0.09 0.29 12.06
N GLY A 15 0.42 0.69 13.30
CA GLY A 15 1.73 0.43 13.89
C GLY A 15 2.75 1.54 13.65
N CYS A 16 4.00 1.20 13.33
CA CYS A 16 5.14 2.13 13.37
C CYS A 16 4.96 3.40 12.51
N ASP A 17 4.44 3.28 11.29
CA ASP A 17 4.14 4.46 10.45
C ASP A 17 3.05 5.35 11.07
N ALA A 18 1.94 4.74 11.49
CA ALA A 18 0.84 5.46 12.11
C ALA A 18 1.25 6.13 13.43
N LYS A 19 2.12 5.47 14.20
CA LYS A 19 2.68 6.01 15.44
C LYS A 19 3.50 7.26 15.16
N LEU A 20 4.42 7.20 14.21
CA LEU A 20 5.25 8.34 13.81
C LEU A 20 4.38 9.53 13.39
N ALA A 21 3.34 9.26 12.60
CA ALA A 21 2.45 10.31 12.16
C ALA A 21 1.59 10.88 13.30
N TYR A 22 1.12 10.03 14.23
CA TYR A 22 0.41 10.46 15.44
C TYR A 22 1.28 11.36 16.32
N GLU A 23 2.52 10.96 16.60
CA GLU A 23 3.45 11.77 17.40
C GLU A 23 3.77 13.11 16.73
N PHE A 24 3.97 13.11 15.41
CA PHE A 24 4.14 14.33 14.62
C PHE A 24 2.90 15.22 14.71
N HIS A 25 1.71 14.65 14.61
CA HIS A 25 0.44 15.36 14.70
C HIS A 25 0.21 15.99 16.07
N VAL A 26 0.40 15.22 17.16
CA VAL A 26 0.29 15.71 18.54
C VAL A 26 1.28 16.84 18.77
N THR A 27 2.54 16.66 18.40
CA THR A 27 3.58 17.70 18.52
C THR A 27 3.21 18.96 17.75
N ARG A 28 2.60 18.82 16.57
CA ARG A 28 2.10 19.95 15.76
C ARG A 28 0.95 20.68 16.42
N GLN A 29 0.02 19.96 17.04
CA GLN A 29 -1.07 20.59 17.79
C GLN A 29 -0.57 21.34 19.03
N GLU A 30 0.39 20.78 19.75
CA GLU A 30 0.94 21.39 20.96
C GLU A 30 1.76 22.65 20.68
N LYS A 31 2.50 22.68 19.55
CA LYS A 31 3.49 23.72 19.23
C LYS A 31 3.40 24.19 17.77
N PRO A 32 2.26 24.74 17.34
CA PRO A 32 2.01 25.08 15.93
C PRO A 32 3.03 26.07 15.35
N GLU A 33 3.58 26.96 16.17
CA GLU A 33 4.60 27.95 15.79
C GLU A 33 5.89 27.31 15.24
N LYS A 34 6.16 26.04 15.59
CA LYS A 34 7.35 25.30 15.15
C LYS A 34 7.20 24.62 13.78
N PHE A 35 6.00 24.68 13.19
CA PHE A 35 5.64 23.96 11.96
C PHE A 35 5.39 24.87 10.75
N SER A 36 5.96 26.08 10.75
CA SER A 36 5.76 27.10 9.72
C SER A 36 6.53 26.89 8.41
N SER A 37 7.44 25.92 8.34
CA SER A 37 8.28 25.67 7.16
C SER A 37 8.26 24.20 6.74
N GLN A 38 8.01 23.94 5.45
CA GLN A 38 7.96 22.59 4.89
C GLN A 38 9.29 21.83 5.07
N PHE A 39 10.42 22.50 4.85
CA PHE A 39 11.74 21.89 5.03
C PHE A 39 11.98 21.48 6.50
N VAL A 40 11.65 22.38 7.43
CA VAL A 40 11.76 22.11 8.87
C VAL A 40 10.83 20.97 9.28
N ASN A 41 9.62 20.92 8.74
CA ASN A 41 8.66 19.86 9.01
C ASN A 41 9.17 18.50 8.54
N LYS A 42 9.75 18.43 7.33
CA LYS A 42 10.40 17.20 6.84
C LYS A 42 11.55 16.76 7.75
N LEU A 43 12.40 17.69 8.20
CA LEU A 43 13.50 17.37 9.11
C LEU A 43 13.00 16.88 10.48
N ARG A 44 11.94 17.48 11.01
CA ARG A 44 11.30 17.02 12.26
C ARG A 44 10.74 15.61 12.10
N TYR A 45 10.05 15.33 11.00
CA TYR A 45 9.53 14.00 10.69
C TYR A 45 10.67 12.96 10.61
N ALA A 46 11.76 13.28 9.91
CA ALA A 46 12.93 12.43 9.85
C ALA A 46 13.57 12.17 11.23
N LYS A 47 13.61 13.18 12.10
CA LYS A 47 14.12 13.06 13.47
C LYS A 47 13.25 12.14 14.33
N GLU A 48 11.93 12.26 14.26
CA GLU A 48 11.04 11.36 15.00
C GLU A 48 11.11 9.93 14.44
N GLY A 49 11.23 9.77 13.11
CA GLY A 49 11.48 8.46 12.50
C GLY A 49 12.79 7.82 13.00
N ALA A 50 13.84 8.62 13.18
CA ALA A 50 15.10 8.16 13.76
C ALA A 50 15.00 7.72 15.23
N ARG A 51 14.07 8.32 16.00
CA ARG A 51 13.81 7.89 17.39
C ARG A 51 13.03 6.59 17.44
N ASP A 52 12.00 6.44 16.60
CA ASP A 52 11.19 5.22 16.57
C ASP A 52 12.03 3.98 16.20
N ILE A 53 13.06 4.14 15.36
CA ILE A 53 14.07 3.10 15.08
C ILE A 53 14.71 2.55 16.37
N MET A 54 14.94 3.40 17.37
CA MET A 54 15.54 3.02 18.64
C MET A 54 14.50 2.43 19.62
N ASP A 55 13.32 3.04 19.67
CA ASP A 55 12.29 2.72 20.68
C ASP A 55 11.51 1.44 20.35
N ARG A 56 11.39 1.05 19.07
CA ARG A 56 10.66 -0.15 18.59
C ARG A 56 9.30 -0.35 19.26
N ALA A 57 8.57 0.73 19.47
CA ALA A 57 7.38 0.73 20.32
C ALA A 57 6.20 -0.11 19.77
N CYS A 58 6.28 -0.52 18.51
CA CYS A 58 5.28 -1.38 17.86
C CYS A 58 5.73 -2.85 17.74
N ALA A 59 6.79 -3.26 18.44
CA ALA A 59 7.29 -4.64 18.43
C ALA A 59 6.26 -5.69 18.91
N ASP A 60 5.32 -5.27 19.75
CA ASP A 60 4.28 -6.17 20.28
C ASP A 60 3.03 -6.28 19.38
N LEU A 61 3.01 -5.58 18.24
CA LEU A 61 1.85 -5.55 17.33
C LEU A 61 1.30 -6.95 16.98
N PRO A 62 2.11 -7.97 16.65
CA PRO A 62 1.60 -9.29 16.27
C PRO A 62 0.90 -10.05 17.41
N TRP A 63 1.11 -9.63 18.66
CA TRP A 63 0.49 -10.25 19.84
C TRP A 63 -0.79 -9.53 20.27
N GLN A 64 -1.00 -8.33 19.75
CA GLN A 64 -2.10 -7.43 20.11
C GLN A 64 -3.14 -7.31 19.00
N VAL A 65 -2.77 -7.69 17.77
CA VAL A 65 -3.56 -7.50 16.56
C VAL A 65 -3.70 -8.81 15.80
N TRP A 66 -4.90 -9.08 15.28
CA TRP A 66 -5.21 -10.19 14.39
C TRP A 66 -5.79 -9.65 13.08
N LEU A 67 -5.43 -10.29 11.98
CA LEU A 67 -5.86 -9.92 10.64
C LEU A 67 -6.79 -11.00 10.09
N GLU A 68 -8.01 -10.60 9.72
CA GLU A 68 -8.96 -11.41 8.96
C GLU A 68 -9.16 -10.73 7.59
N VAL A 69 -9.10 -11.52 6.52
CA VAL A 69 -9.35 -11.08 5.14
C VAL A 69 -10.39 -12.00 4.52
N ASP A 70 -11.53 -11.43 4.10
CA ASP A 70 -12.65 -12.15 3.52
C ASP A 70 -13.11 -13.37 4.36
N GLY A 71 -13.12 -13.19 5.69
CA GLY A 71 -13.52 -14.23 6.64
C GLY A 71 -12.46 -15.29 6.94
N LYS A 72 -11.22 -15.10 6.48
CA LYS A 72 -10.09 -16.02 6.73
C LYS A 72 -9.01 -15.33 7.55
N ASP A 73 -8.54 -16.01 8.58
CA ASP A 73 -7.41 -15.54 9.39
C ASP A 73 -6.12 -15.54 8.57
N VAL A 74 -5.42 -14.41 8.56
CA VAL A 74 -4.12 -14.21 7.92
C VAL A 74 -3.05 -14.09 9.01
N GLN A 75 -2.01 -14.92 8.91
CA GLN A 75 -0.92 -14.94 9.87
C GLN A 75 -0.03 -13.70 9.73
N ILE A 76 0.03 -12.88 10.77
CA ILE A 76 0.96 -11.75 10.86
C ILE A 76 2.34 -12.27 11.30
N PRO A 77 3.42 -12.02 10.54
CA PRO A 77 4.77 -12.38 10.95
C PRO A 77 5.17 -11.75 12.29
N LYS A 78 5.87 -12.51 13.14
CA LYS A 78 6.25 -12.10 14.51
C LYS A 78 7.18 -10.87 14.59
N ASP A 79 7.83 -10.54 13.49
CA ASP A 79 8.71 -9.39 13.33
C ASP A 79 8.01 -8.16 12.72
N THR A 80 6.68 -8.22 12.58
CA THR A 80 5.87 -7.11 12.05
C THR A 80 5.70 -6.03 13.11
N GLU A 81 6.01 -4.79 12.75
CA GLU A 81 5.73 -3.60 13.57
C GLU A 81 4.77 -2.63 12.88
N GLY A 82 4.35 -2.93 11.65
CA GLY A 82 3.31 -2.17 10.96
C GLY A 82 2.60 -2.97 9.88
N LEU A 83 1.30 -2.73 9.76
CA LEU A 83 0.44 -3.22 8.69
C LEU A 83 -0.03 -2.03 7.86
N ILE A 84 -0.02 -2.17 6.54
CA ILE A 84 -0.46 -1.13 5.61
C ILE A 84 -1.47 -1.76 4.67
N VAL A 85 -2.68 -1.23 4.68
CA VAL A 85 -3.77 -1.57 3.77
C VAL A 85 -3.80 -0.53 2.66
N LEU A 86 -3.64 -0.96 1.42
CA LEU A 86 -3.49 -0.12 0.24
C LEU A 86 -4.72 -0.24 -0.65
N ASN A 87 -5.18 0.91 -1.17
CA ASN A 87 -6.14 0.99 -2.26
C ASN A 87 -5.46 1.45 -3.57
N ILE A 88 -4.30 2.11 -3.49
CA ILE A 88 -3.50 2.51 -4.65
C ILE A 88 -2.05 2.05 -4.53
N GLY A 89 -1.38 1.89 -5.67
CA GLY A 89 0.04 1.50 -5.76
C GLY A 89 1.03 2.63 -5.56
N SER A 90 0.77 3.50 -4.59
CA SER A 90 1.68 4.57 -4.23
C SER A 90 1.59 4.91 -2.75
N TYR A 91 2.73 4.85 -2.09
CA TYR A 91 2.89 5.12 -0.67
C TYR A 91 4.12 6.00 -0.41
N MET A 92 4.15 6.77 0.69
CA MET A 92 5.32 7.55 1.15
C MET A 92 6.09 8.30 0.03
N GLY A 93 5.36 9.02 -0.83
CA GLY A 93 5.96 9.82 -1.90
C GLY A 93 6.32 9.05 -3.18
N GLY A 94 5.59 7.97 -3.48
CA GLY A 94 5.71 7.25 -4.77
C GLY A 94 6.30 5.85 -4.69
N VAL A 95 6.51 5.33 -3.48
CA VAL A 95 6.96 3.96 -3.25
C VAL A 95 5.85 2.99 -3.61
N ASP A 96 6.17 2.01 -4.47
CA ASP A 96 5.33 0.84 -4.70
C ASP A 96 5.65 -0.22 -3.63
N LEU A 97 4.75 -0.38 -2.67
CA LEU A 97 4.88 -1.38 -1.61
C LEU A 97 4.40 -2.78 -2.05
N TRP A 98 3.50 -2.86 -3.03
CA TRP A 98 2.94 -4.13 -3.51
C TRP A 98 3.85 -4.81 -4.53
N GLN A 99 4.62 -4.00 -5.26
CA GLN A 99 5.52 -4.44 -6.33
C GLN A 99 4.75 -5.12 -7.43
N ASN A 100 4.17 -4.30 -8.29
CA ASN A 100 3.19 -4.72 -9.28
C ASN A 100 3.83 -5.47 -10.47
N ASP A 101 4.45 -6.62 -10.19
CA ASP A 101 5.07 -7.54 -11.14
C ASP A 101 4.72 -9.01 -10.80
N TYR A 102 5.19 -9.95 -11.62
CA TYR A 102 4.92 -11.37 -11.49
C TYR A 102 6.13 -12.16 -10.98
N GLU A 103 7.11 -11.50 -10.35
CA GLU A 103 8.36 -12.15 -9.92
C GLU A 103 8.28 -12.73 -8.50
N HIS A 104 7.07 -12.80 -7.92
CA HIS A 104 6.82 -13.29 -6.57
C HIS A 104 6.36 -14.76 -6.56
N ASP A 105 6.82 -15.53 -5.56
CA ASP A 105 6.38 -16.90 -5.28
C ASP A 105 5.10 -16.88 -4.41
N ASP A 106 4.06 -16.22 -4.91
CA ASP A 106 2.74 -16.12 -4.29
C ASP A 106 1.61 -16.17 -5.34
N ASP A 107 0.39 -16.40 -4.88
CA ASP A 107 -0.81 -16.50 -5.74
C ASP A 107 -1.55 -15.14 -5.85
N PHE A 108 -0.90 -14.02 -5.50
CA PHE A 108 -1.54 -12.72 -5.50
C PHE A 108 -1.58 -12.10 -6.89
N THR A 109 -2.63 -11.32 -7.15
CA THR A 109 -2.76 -10.61 -8.43
C THR A 109 -2.05 -9.26 -8.40
N LEU A 110 -1.91 -8.67 -9.59
CA LEU A 110 -1.47 -7.29 -9.73
C LEU A 110 -2.46 -6.35 -9.01
N GLN A 111 -1.95 -5.37 -8.29
CA GLN A 111 -2.75 -4.36 -7.61
C GLN A 111 -3.44 -3.45 -8.63
N SER A 112 -4.71 -3.15 -8.37
CA SER A 112 -5.49 -2.19 -9.15
C SER A 112 -6.50 -1.45 -8.29
N MET A 113 -6.47 -0.12 -8.32
CA MET A 113 -7.49 0.72 -7.64
C MET A 113 -8.91 0.60 -8.24
N GLN A 114 -9.11 -0.22 -9.29
CA GLN A 114 -10.38 -0.36 -10.01
C GLN A 114 -11.09 -1.69 -9.75
N ASP A 115 -10.41 -2.67 -9.15
CA ASP A 115 -10.94 -4.02 -8.94
C ASP A 115 -11.75 -4.17 -7.63
N LYS A 116 -11.74 -3.12 -6.78
CA LYS A 116 -12.41 -3.06 -5.47
C LYS A 116 -11.83 -4.04 -4.45
N MET A 117 -10.62 -4.52 -4.68
CA MET A 117 -9.81 -5.25 -3.71
C MET A 117 -8.83 -4.29 -3.03
N LEU A 118 -8.34 -4.73 -1.87
CA LEU A 118 -7.37 -4.02 -1.06
C LEU A 118 -6.18 -4.94 -0.82
N GLU A 119 -4.99 -4.35 -0.88
CA GLU A 119 -3.73 -5.05 -0.66
C GLU A 119 -3.21 -4.81 0.75
N ILE A 120 -2.69 -5.85 1.39
CA ILE A 120 -2.16 -5.77 2.74
C ILE A 120 -0.69 -6.16 2.72
N VAL A 121 0.16 -5.24 3.17
CA VAL A 121 1.58 -5.48 3.35
C VAL A 121 1.99 -5.27 4.80
N CYS A 122 3.11 -5.86 5.19
CA CYS A 122 3.70 -5.65 6.52
C CYS A 122 5.14 -5.17 6.47
N VAL A 123 5.53 -4.44 7.51
CA VAL A 123 6.85 -3.85 7.69
C VAL A 123 7.39 -4.09 9.09
N ARG A 124 8.73 -4.19 9.22
CA ARG A 124 9.43 -4.54 10.47
C ARG A 124 9.81 -3.35 11.35
N GLY A 125 9.26 -2.16 11.10
CA GLY A 125 9.59 -0.93 11.84
C GLY A 125 10.10 0.20 10.96
N ALA A 126 10.39 1.35 11.58
CA ALA A 126 10.81 2.57 10.90
C ALA A 126 12.11 2.41 10.08
N TRP A 127 13.06 1.58 10.53
CA TRP A 127 14.28 1.31 9.76
C TRP A 127 13.98 0.55 8.47
N HIS A 128 13.06 -0.43 8.54
CA HIS A 128 12.63 -1.18 7.37
C HIS A 128 11.94 -0.25 6.35
N LEU A 129 11.02 0.59 6.83
CA LEU A 129 10.36 1.62 6.03
C LEU A 129 11.37 2.57 5.37
N GLY A 130 12.37 3.04 6.11
CA GLY A 130 13.43 3.89 5.57
C GLY A 130 14.21 3.22 4.43
N LYS A 131 14.57 1.94 4.58
CA LYS A 131 15.22 1.17 3.49
C LYS A 131 14.32 0.99 2.28
N ILE A 132 13.01 0.75 2.50
CA ILE A 132 12.04 0.64 1.40
C ILE A 132 11.97 1.97 0.63
N GLN A 133 11.95 3.11 1.34
CA GLN A 133 11.89 4.44 0.72
C GLN A 133 13.05 4.71 -0.26
N VAL A 134 14.23 4.17 0.05
CA VAL A 134 15.44 4.34 -0.78
C VAL A 134 15.68 3.16 -1.73
N GLY A 135 14.75 2.22 -1.84
CA GLY A 135 14.85 1.06 -2.76
C GLY A 135 15.83 -0.04 -2.33
N LEU A 136 16.21 -0.09 -1.05
CA LEU A 136 17.14 -1.09 -0.50
C LEU A 136 16.43 -2.26 0.20
N SER A 137 15.10 -2.25 0.25
CA SER A 137 14.28 -3.29 0.86
C SER A 137 12.88 -3.28 0.26
N GLN A 138 12.10 -4.30 0.56
CA GLN A 138 10.74 -4.48 0.04
C GLN A 138 9.79 -4.74 1.21
N ALA A 139 8.55 -4.27 1.10
CA ALA A 139 7.51 -4.68 2.05
C ALA A 139 7.15 -6.14 1.80
N ARG A 140 6.63 -6.83 2.82
CA ARG A 140 6.16 -8.20 2.65
C ARG A 140 4.66 -8.18 2.35
N ARG A 141 4.26 -8.75 1.22
CA ARG A 141 2.85 -8.98 0.86
C ARG A 141 2.25 -10.02 1.81
N LEU A 142 1.07 -9.74 2.36
CA LEU A 142 0.38 -10.61 3.31
C LEU A 142 -0.93 -11.16 2.76
N ALA A 143 -1.73 -10.31 2.13
CA ALA A 143 -3.04 -10.69 1.63
C ALA A 143 -3.56 -9.69 0.59
N GLN A 144 -4.56 -10.12 -0.16
CA GLN A 144 -5.40 -9.30 -1.04
C GLN A 144 -6.85 -9.74 -0.82
N GLY A 145 -7.79 -8.80 -0.72
CA GLY A 145 -9.20 -9.13 -0.49
C GLY A 145 -10.15 -7.95 -0.46
N ASN A 146 -11.45 -8.19 -0.29
CA ASN A 146 -12.48 -7.15 -0.36
C ASN A 146 -12.88 -6.57 1.01
N VAL A 147 -12.85 -7.41 2.05
CA VAL A 147 -13.22 -7.02 3.42
C VAL A 147 -12.07 -7.38 4.36
N ILE A 148 -11.44 -6.34 4.91
CA ILE A 148 -10.31 -6.44 5.82
C ILE A 148 -10.81 -6.14 7.22
N ARG A 149 -10.57 -7.05 8.17
CA ARG A 149 -10.85 -6.83 9.58
C ARG A 149 -9.58 -6.94 10.39
N ILE A 150 -9.31 -5.89 11.15
CA ILE A 150 -8.18 -5.80 12.05
C ILE A 150 -8.75 -5.80 13.46
N HIS A 151 -8.59 -6.92 14.14
CA HIS A 151 -9.01 -7.09 15.53
C HIS A 151 -7.86 -6.68 16.44
N ALA A 152 -8.16 -5.98 17.53
CA ALA A 152 -7.14 -5.63 18.50
C ALA A 152 -7.63 -5.74 19.94
N SER A 153 -6.73 -6.23 20.80
CA SER A 153 -6.95 -6.36 22.25
C SER A 153 -6.47 -5.16 23.05
N SER A 154 -5.68 -4.28 22.45
CA SER A 154 -5.13 -3.05 23.05
C SER A 154 -5.38 -1.86 22.13
N SER A 155 -5.23 -0.65 22.66
CA SER A 155 -5.28 0.56 21.83
C SER A 155 -4.02 0.65 20.97
N PHE A 156 -4.14 1.09 19.73
CA PHE A 156 -3.02 1.18 18.80
C PHE A 156 -3.15 2.40 17.86
N PRO A 157 -2.02 2.95 17.38
CA PRO A 157 -2.05 4.08 16.46
C PRO A 157 -2.48 3.60 15.07
N VAL A 158 -3.40 4.36 14.48
CA VAL A 158 -3.89 4.21 13.12
C VAL A 158 -3.71 5.53 12.39
N GLN A 159 -3.40 5.46 11.11
CA GLN A 159 -3.44 6.61 10.21
C GLN A 159 -4.25 6.25 8.97
N ILE A 160 -5.17 7.14 8.60
CA ILE A 160 -5.95 7.02 7.37
C ILE A 160 -5.70 8.27 6.54
N ASP A 161 -5.13 8.11 5.34
CA ASP A 161 -4.85 9.21 4.38
C ASP A 161 -4.17 10.46 4.99
N GLY A 162 -3.35 10.29 6.04
CA GLY A 162 -2.65 11.38 6.72
C GLY A 162 -3.33 11.93 7.98
N GLU A 163 -4.46 11.36 8.38
CA GLU A 163 -5.16 11.69 9.63
C GLU A 163 -4.92 10.58 10.68
N PRO A 164 -3.96 10.79 11.61
CA PRO A 164 -3.64 9.81 12.63
C PRO A 164 -4.55 9.91 13.86
N PHE A 165 -4.89 8.77 14.46
CA PHE A 165 -5.66 8.67 15.70
C PHE A 165 -5.31 7.38 16.46
N ILE A 166 -5.74 7.29 17.72
CA ILE A 166 -5.62 6.04 18.51
C ILE A 166 -6.92 5.25 18.39
N HIS A 167 -6.85 4.07 17.78
CA HIS A 167 -7.95 3.12 17.78
C HIS A 167 -8.01 2.42 19.14
N GLN A 168 -9.22 2.26 19.69
CA GLN A 168 -9.45 1.56 20.96
C GLN A 168 -9.60 0.04 20.71
N PRO A 169 -9.44 -0.83 21.72
CA PRO A 169 -9.65 -2.26 21.54
C PRO A 169 -10.99 -2.57 20.87
N GLY A 170 -10.98 -3.43 19.86
CA GLY A 170 -12.14 -3.66 19.00
C GLY A 170 -11.79 -4.21 17.63
N CYS A 171 -12.69 -3.97 16.68
CA CYS A 171 -12.53 -4.37 15.28
C CYS A 171 -12.57 -3.14 14.39
N LEU A 172 -11.51 -2.94 13.61
CA LEU A 172 -11.47 -1.99 12.50
C LEU A 172 -11.79 -2.76 11.21
N GLU A 173 -12.96 -2.48 10.62
CA GLU A 173 -13.35 -3.04 9.32
C GLU A 173 -13.04 -2.02 8.22
N ILE A 174 -12.34 -2.46 7.18
CA ILE A 174 -12.02 -1.69 5.98
C ILE A 174 -12.55 -2.47 4.78
N LYS A 175 -13.37 -1.80 3.96
CA LYS A 175 -13.95 -2.37 2.76
C LYS A 175 -14.22 -1.28 1.74
N HIS A 176 -14.37 -1.68 0.49
CA HIS A 176 -14.85 -0.78 -0.55
C HIS A 176 -16.26 -0.27 -0.20
N ASP A 177 -16.41 1.05 -0.16
CA ASP A 177 -17.70 1.72 0.01
C ASP A 177 -18.27 2.17 -1.35
N SER A 178 -17.55 3.07 -2.03
CA SER A 178 -17.98 3.71 -3.26
C SER A 178 -16.80 3.98 -4.20
N GLN A 179 -17.12 4.20 -5.48
CA GLN A 179 -16.14 4.48 -6.52
C GLN A 179 -16.41 5.86 -7.14
N VAL A 180 -15.35 6.65 -7.28
CA VAL A 180 -15.42 8.01 -7.83
C VAL A 180 -14.54 8.12 -9.09
N PHE A 181 -15.00 8.90 -10.07
CA PHE A 181 -14.20 9.22 -11.25
C PHE A 181 -13.20 10.31 -10.91
N MET A 182 -11.91 10.02 -11.08
CA MET A 182 -10.83 11.00 -10.87
C MET A 182 -10.15 11.32 -12.20
N LEU A 183 -9.72 12.57 -12.35
CA LEU A 183 -8.86 12.96 -13.47
C LEU A 183 -7.49 12.31 -13.28
N ARG A 184 -7.18 11.34 -14.14
CA ARG A 184 -5.84 10.76 -14.23
C ARG A 184 -5.06 11.52 -15.29
N ARG A 185 -3.82 11.90 -14.98
CA ARG A 185 -2.87 12.32 -16.01
C ARG A 185 -2.69 11.12 -16.95
N THR A 186 -3.13 11.26 -18.20
CA THR A 186 -2.57 10.48 -19.29
C THR A 186 -1.10 10.87 -19.36
N LEU A 187 -0.27 10.18 -18.57
CA LEU A 187 1.12 10.01 -18.98
C LEU A 187 1.00 9.57 -20.43
N GLU A 188 1.73 10.19 -21.36
CA GLU A 188 2.06 9.45 -22.58
C GLU A 188 2.50 8.10 -22.07
N GLU A 189 1.71 7.05 -22.35
CA GLU A 189 1.97 5.74 -21.76
C GLU A 189 3.44 5.47 -22.05
N PRO A 190 4.27 5.08 -21.06
CA PRO A 190 5.56 4.52 -21.40
C PRO A 190 5.19 3.43 -22.39
N ARG A 191 5.65 3.54 -23.64
CA ARG A 191 5.20 2.71 -24.76
C ARG A 191 5.10 1.22 -24.37
N GLY A 192 5.88 0.78 -23.37
CA GLY A 192 5.76 -0.47 -22.63
C GLY A 192 4.38 -0.92 -22.10
N HIS A 193 3.50 -0.06 -21.58
CA HIS A 193 2.16 -0.50 -21.10
C HIS A 193 1.24 -0.85 -22.26
N ALA A 194 1.20 -0.01 -23.30
CA ALA A 194 0.55 -0.33 -24.57
C ALA A 194 1.12 -1.62 -25.17
N VAL A 195 2.45 -1.79 -25.16
CA VAL A 195 3.11 -3.02 -25.62
C VAL A 195 2.64 -4.22 -24.81
N ALA A 196 2.53 -4.12 -23.49
CA ALA A 196 2.09 -5.21 -22.62
C ALA A 196 0.65 -5.64 -22.94
N ILE A 197 -0.28 -4.68 -23.01
CA ILE A 197 -1.68 -4.93 -23.38
C ILE A 197 -1.77 -5.53 -24.78
N MET A 198 -1.05 -4.96 -25.75
CA MET A 198 -1.06 -5.45 -27.13
C MET A 198 -0.48 -6.86 -27.23
N THR A 199 0.55 -7.19 -26.44
CA THR A 199 1.14 -8.53 -26.38
C THR A 199 0.16 -9.54 -25.79
N GLU A 200 -0.57 -9.15 -24.75
CA GLU A 200 -1.60 -9.97 -24.11
C GLU A 200 -2.79 -10.22 -25.06
N VAL A 201 -3.28 -9.18 -25.73
CA VAL A 201 -4.37 -9.29 -26.73
C VAL A 201 -3.96 -10.19 -27.89
N LEU A 202 -2.71 -10.10 -28.37
CA LEU A 202 -2.21 -10.96 -29.43
C LEU A 202 -2.05 -12.42 -28.98
N ALA A 203 -1.72 -12.66 -27.71
CA ALA A 203 -1.67 -14.01 -27.15
C ALA A 203 -3.08 -14.62 -27.03
N ASP A 204 -4.05 -13.86 -26.55
CA ASP A 204 -5.45 -14.27 -26.45
C ASP A 204 -6.06 -14.55 -27.84
N ALA A 205 -5.77 -13.70 -28.83
CA ALA A 205 -6.23 -13.89 -30.21
C ALA A 205 -5.65 -15.16 -30.88
N GLU A 206 -4.40 -15.53 -30.57
CA GLU A 206 -3.81 -16.79 -31.04
C GLU A 206 -4.45 -18.00 -30.35
N CYS A 207 -4.66 -17.94 -29.03
CA CYS A 207 -5.35 -18.98 -28.28
C CYS A 207 -6.78 -19.23 -28.79
N LYS A 208 -7.47 -18.16 -29.22
CA LYS A 208 -8.82 -18.24 -29.81
C LYS A 208 -8.81 -18.63 -31.29
N GLY A 209 -7.65 -18.83 -31.91
CA GLY A 209 -7.51 -19.18 -33.32
C GLY A 209 -7.92 -18.05 -34.29
N ILE A 210 -8.03 -16.81 -33.81
CA ILE A 210 -8.35 -15.62 -34.61
C ILE A 210 -7.15 -15.25 -35.49
N ILE A 211 -5.94 -15.44 -34.96
CA ILE A 211 -4.67 -15.30 -35.69
C ILE A 211 -3.83 -16.57 -35.53
N ASN A 212 -2.96 -16.84 -36.51
CA ASN A 212 -1.97 -17.90 -36.42
C ASN A 212 -0.61 -17.39 -35.88
N THR A 213 0.28 -18.30 -35.50
CA THR A 213 1.60 -18.00 -34.94
C THR A 213 2.46 -17.10 -35.85
N SER A 214 2.35 -17.26 -37.17
CA SER A 214 3.07 -16.42 -38.12
C SER A 214 2.54 -14.98 -38.14
N GLN A 215 1.22 -14.80 -38.09
CA GLN A 215 0.57 -13.50 -38.00
C GLN A 215 0.90 -12.80 -36.69
N ARG A 216 0.88 -13.52 -35.55
CA ARG A 216 1.29 -12.99 -34.25
C ARG A 216 2.73 -12.45 -34.29
N LYS A 217 3.66 -13.21 -34.87
CA LYS A 217 5.07 -12.81 -34.96
C LYS A 217 5.27 -11.53 -35.80
N ILE A 218 4.55 -11.40 -36.91
CA ILE A 218 4.58 -10.19 -37.75
C ILE A 218 4.03 -8.97 -36.99
N LEU A 219 2.90 -9.14 -36.29
CA LEU A 219 2.27 -8.06 -35.52
C LEU A 219 3.16 -7.61 -34.36
N LEU A 220 3.78 -8.53 -33.62
CA LEU A 220 4.76 -8.19 -32.59
C LEU A 220 5.99 -7.45 -33.14
N GLN A 221 6.46 -7.83 -34.34
CA GLN A 221 7.57 -7.15 -35.00
C GLN A 221 7.20 -5.74 -35.45
N GLN A 222 5.98 -5.53 -35.95
CA GLN A 222 5.45 -4.20 -36.27
C GLN A 222 5.25 -3.34 -35.02
N LEU A 223 4.81 -3.92 -33.91
CA LEU A 223 4.73 -3.23 -32.62
C LEU A 223 6.11 -2.76 -32.18
N ALA A 224 7.12 -3.62 -32.24
CA ALA A 224 8.50 -3.26 -31.89
C ALA A 224 9.06 -2.11 -32.75
N LEU A 225 8.73 -2.07 -34.05
CA LEU A 225 9.19 -1.03 -34.98
C LEU A 225 8.48 0.33 -34.80
N ASN A 226 7.19 0.32 -34.45
CA ASN A 226 6.42 1.55 -34.27
C ASN A 226 6.60 2.16 -32.87
N LEU A 227 7.16 1.39 -31.93
CA LEU A 227 7.32 1.79 -30.54
C LEU A 227 8.79 2.03 -30.14
N SER A 228 9.75 1.87 -31.07
CA SER A 228 11.14 2.34 -30.94
C SER A 228 11.28 3.86 -31.06
#